data_AF-A0A495Y226-F1
#
_entry.id   AF-A0A495Y226-F1
#
_cell.length_a   1.000
_cell.length_b   1.000
_cell.length_c   1.000
_cell.angle_alpha   90.00
_cell.angle_beta   90.00
_cell.angle_gamma   90.00
#
_symmetry.space_group_name_H-M   'P 1'
#
loop_
_entity.id
_entity.type
_entity.pdbx_description
1 polymer ?
#
loop_
_entity_poly.entity_id
_entity_poly.type
_entity_poly.pdbx_seq_one_letter_code
_entity_poly.pdbx_strand_id
1 'polypeptide(L)'
;MSTDADTHLDEALGGLADVAGEAGLDPAVARDEGLRVAAALAESVPGAAVSWAAVARPGTTDLGAANEAFFDAASRGRRWRAAPTDLLATLVESGSPRAADYAQALTEVASAAVMLGTAPIWVIANASATSAAYLAAARPATAPPAVPALPPHAFPTPTLTGGMPGSPLGGIRAGADGAGSPATGAAGAPAATQTAEPGATA
;
A
#
# COMPACT_ATOMS: atom_id res chain seq x y z
N MET A 1 -5.20 6.96 27.65
CA MET A 1 -3.98 7.75 27.88
C MET A 1 -2.93 7.18 26.94
N SER A 2 -2.96 7.64 25.68
CA SER A 2 -1.97 7.37 24.61
C SER A 2 -1.44 8.69 24.04
N THR A 3 -1.34 9.72 24.90
CA THR A 3 -1.03 11.09 24.51
C THR A 3 0.31 11.20 23.77
N ASP A 4 1.31 10.40 24.14
CA ASP A 4 2.61 10.40 23.46
C ASP A 4 2.50 9.85 22.04
N ALA A 5 1.78 8.75 21.82
CA ALA A 5 1.59 8.18 20.49
C ALA A 5 0.77 9.11 19.57
N ASP A 6 -0.26 9.74 20.13
CA ASP A 6 -1.07 10.75 19.43
C ASP A 6 -0.19 11.94 19.02
N THR A 7 0.67 12.41 19.92
CA THR A 7 1.63 13.51 19.66
C THR A 7 2.63 13.13 18.58
N HIS A 8 3.24 11.94 18.66
CA HIS A 8 4.19 11.47 17.65
C HIS A 8 3.56 11.34 16.26
N LEU A 9 2.31 10.88 16.17
CA LEU A 9 1.60 10.84 14.89
C LEU A 9 1.31 12.25 14.38
N ASP A 10 0.85 13.15 15.24
CA ASP A 10 0.57 14.54 14.84
C ASP A 10 1.82 15.27 14.33
N GLU A 11 2.96 15.12 15.01
CA GLU A 11 4.26 15.66 14.62
C GLU A 11 4.73 15.08 13.27
N ALA A 12 4.64 13.77 13.08
CA ALA A 12 5.03 13.12 11.83
C ALA A 12 4.17 13.59 10.65
N LEU A 13 2.86 13.78 10.88
CA LEU A 13 1.93 14.31 9.87
C LEU A 13 2.19 15.79 9.58
N GLY A 14 2.57 16.58 10.59
CA GLY A 14 3.01 17.97 10.42
C GLY A 14 4.26 18.04 9.54
N GLY A 15 5.29 17.26 9.85
CA GLY A 15 6.51 17.20 9.04
C GLY A 15 6.25 16.74 7.59
N LEU A 16 5.36 15.79 7.37
CA LEU A 16 4.93 15.39 6.03
C LEU A 16 4.25 16.53 5.28
N ALA A 17 3.35 17.26 5.93
CA ALA A 17 2.64 18.40 5.36
C ALA A 17 3.58 19.57 5.04
N ASP A 18 4.58 19.83 5.89
CA ASP A 18 5.60 20.86 5.66
C ASP A 18 6.44 20.54 4.41
N VAL A 19 6.95 19.30 4.29
CA VAL A 19 7.70 18.84 3.11
C VAL A 19 6.83 18.90 1.85
N ALA A 20 5.54 18.56 1.95
CA ALA A 20 4.59 18.69 0.84
C ALA A 20 4.47 20.14 0.38
N GLY A 21 4.32 21.08 1.32
CA GLY A 21 4.27 22.51 1.03
C GLY A 21 5.55 23.02 0.36
N GLU A 22 6.72 22.60 0.84
CA GLU A 22 8.01 22.92 0.21
C GLU A 22 8.15 22.34 -1.21
N ALA A 23 7.44 21.25 -1.51
CA ALA A 23 7.38 20.62 -2.82
C ALA A 23 6.29 21.21 -3.74
N GLY A 24 5.50 22.18 -3.26
CA GLY A 24 4.39 22.79 -4.01
C GLY A 24 3.11 21.94 -4.07
N LEU A 25 2.99 20.92 -3.21
CA LEU A 25 1.77 20.14 -3.04
C LEU A 25 0.86 20.79 -1.98
N ASP A 26 -0.40 20.37 -1.92
CA ASP A 26 -1.33 20.80 -0.87
C ASP A 26 -0.99 20.08 0.47
N PRO A 27 -0.59 20.83 1.53
CA PRO A 27 -0.25 20.24 2.82
C PRO A 27 -1.40 19.47 3.47
N ALA A 28 -2.65 19.89 3.26
CA ALA A 28 -3.82 19.21 3.82
C ALA A 28 -4.05 17.85 3.17
N VAL A 29 -3.85 17.77 1.85
CA VAL A 29 -3.94 16.49 1.11
C VAL A 29 -2.84 15.53 1.52
N ALA A 30 -1.62 16.02 1.75
CA ALA A 30 -0.51 15.22 2.26
C ALA A 30 -0.77 14.67 3.66
N ARG A 31 -1.34 15.50 4.55
CA ARG A 31 -1.76 15.07 5.88
C ARG A 31 -2.83 13.98 5.81
N ASP A 32 -3.83 14.13 4.95
CA ASP A 32 -4.88 13.12 4.72
C ASP A 32 -4.32 11.81 4.14
N GLU A 33 -3.33 11.89 3.25
CA GLU A 33 -2.61 10.73 2.73
C GLU A 33 -1.87 10.00 3.86
N GLY A 34 -1.10 10.73 4.68
CA GLY A 34 -0.39 10.20 5.84
C GLY A 34 -1.32 9.53 6.85
N LEU A 35 -2.49 10.10 7.11
CA LEU A 35 -3.49 9.50 8.01
C LEU A 35 -3.98 8.13 7.51
N ARG A 36 -4.20 7.97 6.20
CA ARG A 36 -4.59 6.68 5.61
C ARG A 36 -3.45 5.65 5.66
N VAL A 37 -2.21 6.09 5.44
CA VAL A 37 -1.02 5.24 5.62
C VAL A 37 -0.93 4.74 7.06
N ALA A 38 -1.05 5.64 8.04
CA ALA A 38 -1.00 5.30 9.46
C ALA A 38 -2.11 4.31 9.84
N ALA A 39 -3.35 4.56 9.41
CA ALA A 39 -4.47 3.66 9.65
C ALA A 39 -4.23 2.27 9.01
N ALA A 40 -3.72 2.23 7.79
CA ALA A 40 -3.42 0.97 7.12
C ALA A 40 -2.32 0.19 7.85
N LEU A 41 -1.26 0.83 8.35
CA LEU A 41 -0.20 0.12 9.06
C LEU A 41 -0.63 -0.35 10.45
N ALA A 42 -1.47 0.44 11.12
CA ALA A 42 -1.95 0.15 12.46
C ALA A 42 -3.23 -0.70 12.50
N GLU A 43 -3.76 -1.14 11.34
CA GLU A 43 -5.07 -1.79 11.22
C GLU A 43 -5.27 -2.99 12.16
N SER A 44 -4.21 -3.74 12.43
CA SER A 44 -4.25 -4.91 13.32
C SER A 44 -3.65 -4.64 14.71
N VAL A 45 -3.40 -3.39 15.04
CA VAL A 45 -2.87 -2.97 16.35
C VAL A 45 -4.05 -2.71 17.29
N PRO A 46 -4.20 -3.47 18.38
CA PRO A 46 -5.25 -3.22 19.35
C PRO A 46 -5.17 -1.80 19.92
N GLY A 47 -6.30 -1.09 19.93
CA GLY A 47 -6.41 0.27 20.45
C GLY A 47 -6.03 1.39 19.48
N ALA A 48 -5.46 1.06 18.31
CA ALA A 48 -4.98 2.08 17.36
C ALA A 48 -6.07 3.01 16.83
N ALA A 49 -7.31 2.51 16.64
CA ALA A 49 -8.41 3.31 16.15
C ALA A 49 -8.72 4.53 17.04
N VAL A 50 -8.56 4.40 18.36
CA VAL A 50 -8.80 5.50 19.32
C VAL A 50 -7.70 6.54 19.24
N SER A 51 -6.43 6.10 19.32
CA SER A 51 -5.25 6.97 19.24
C SER A 51 -5.19 7.70 17.88
N TRP A 52 -5.45 6.98 16.79
CA TRP A 52 -5.54 7.55 15.45
C TRP A 52 -6.66 8.60 15.35
N ALA A 53 -7.85 8.32 15.90
CA ALA A 53 -8.98 9.25 15.85
C ALA A 53 -8.75 10.51 16.69
N ALA A 54 -7.93 10.45 17.75
CA ALA A 54 -7.55 11.63 18.53
C ALA A 54 -6.81 12.67 17.68
N VAL A 55 -6.03 12.22 16.69
CA VAL A 55 -5.30 13.07 15.75
C VAL A 55 -6.12 13.41 14.51
N ALA A 56 -6.82 12.42 13.94
CA ALA A 56 -7.59 12.58 12.71
C ALA A 56 -8.87 13.39 12.90
N ARG A 57 -9.51 13.29 14.07
CA ARG A 57 -10.77 13.95 14.41
C ARG A 57 -10.77 14.44 15.88
N PRO A 58 -9.99 15.47 16.20
CA PRO A 58 -9.88 15.99 17.56
C PRO A 58 -11.25 16.29 18.18
N GLY A 59 -11.45 15.90 19.44
CA GLY A 59 -12.70 16.12 20.18
C GLY A 59 -13.83 15.13 19.87
N THR A 60 -13.61 14.13 19.01
CA THR A 60 -14.62 13.08 18.81
C THR A 60 -14.79 12.23 20.07
N THR A 61 -16.03 12.11 20.57
CA THR A 61 -16.39 11.20 21.66
C THR A 61 -17.13 9.94 21.20
N ASP A 62 -17.57 9.89 19.94
CA ASP A 62 -18.23 8.73 19.35
C ASP A 62 -17.22 7.68 18.89
N LEU A 63 -17.10 6.60 19.67
CA LEU A 63 -16.20 5.49 19.42
C LEU A 63 -16.61 4.64 18.20
N GLY A 64 -17.91 4.55 17.89
CA GLY A 64 -18.38 3.81 16.72
C GLY A 64 -17.96 4.50 15.43
N ALA A 65 -18.26 5.80 15.33
CA ALA A 65 -17.84 6.62 14.20
C ALA A 65 -16.31 6.73 14.07
N ALA A 66 -15.57 6.66 15.19
CA ALA A 66 -14.10 6.67 15.18
C ALA A 66 -13.54 5.37 14.58
N ASN A 67 -14.08 4.22 14.96
CA ASN A 67 -13.70 2.93 14.38
C ASN A 67 -14.03 2.86 12.88
N GLU A 68 -15.22 3.29 12.48
CA GLU A 68 -15.62 3.30 11.07
C GLU A 68 -14.66 4.15 10.22
N ALA A 69 -14.35 5.37 10.67
CA ALA A 69 -13.42 6.26 9.98
C ALA A 69 -12.01 5.67 9.89
N PHE A 70 -11.53 5.02 10.95
CA PHE A 70 -10.23 4.36 10.97
C PHE A 70 -10.15 3.22 9.95
N PHE A 71 -11.13 2.31 9.92
CA PHE A 71 -11.11 1.17 9.00
C PHE A 71 -11.36 1.58 7.55
N ASP A 72 -12.17 2.60 7.29
CA ASP A 72 -12.31 3.17 5.96
C ASP A 72 -10.98 3.79 5.48
N ALA A 73 -10.29 4.56 6.34
CA ALA A 73 -8.96 5.08 6.05
C ALA A 73 -7.94 3.97 5.81
N ALA A 74 -7.94 2.93 6.64
CA ALA A 74 -7.06 1.77 6.50
C ALA A 74 -7.29 1.05 5.18
N SER A 75 -8.54 0.78 4.81
CA SER A 75 -8.94 0.15 3.55
C SER A 75 -8.37 0.91 2.35
N ARG A 76 -8.54 2.24 2.33
CA ARG A 76 -8.00 3.11 1.28
C ARG A 76 -6.47 3.09 1.25
N GLY A 77 -5.81 3.05 2.40
CA GLY A 77 -4.34 3.04 2.50
C GLY A 77 -3.65 1.70 2.21
N ARG A 78 -4.38 0.56 2.20
CA ARG A 78 -3.76 -0.78 2.06
C ARG A 78 -2.87 -0.92 0.81
N ARG A 79 -3.24 -0.25 -0.28
CA ARG A 79 -2.49 -0.29 -1.55
C ARG A 79 -1.07 0.27 -1.43
N TRP A 80 -0.82 1.16 -0.47
CA TRP A 80 0.47 1.84 -0.28
C TRP A 80 1.42 1.10 0.67
N ARG A 81 1.01 -0.03 1.27
CA ARG A 81 1.91 -0.80 2.15
C ARG A 81 3.13 -1.38 1.43
N ALA A 82 3.08 -1.52 0.11
CA ALA A 82 4.15 -2.10 -0.71
C ALA A 82 4.42 -1.30 -2.01
N ALA A 83 3.91 -0.07 -2.10
CA ALA A 83 3.99 0.78 -3.28
C ALA A 83 4.06 2.25 -2.85
N PRO A 84 4.64 3.16 -3.65
CA PRO A 84 4.60 4.59 -3.33
C PRO A 84 3.16 5.09 -3.16
N THR A 85 2.98 6.10 -2.31
CA THR A 85 1.72 6.83 -2.23
C THR A 85 1.46 7.64 -3.49
N ASP A 86 0.24 8.13 -3.67
CA ASP A 86 -0.13 8.82 -4.90
C ASP A 86 0.65 10.15 -5.05
N LEU A 87 0.84 10.89 -3.95
CA LEU A 87 1.66 12.10 -3.94
C LEU A 87 3.16 11.79 -4.13
N LEU A 88 3.68 10.74 -3.50
CA LEU A 88 5.06 10.32 -3.71
C LEU A 88 5.31 9.92 -5.16
N ALA A 89 4.40 9.17 -5.78
CA ALA A 89 4.47 8.81 -7.19
C ALA A 89 4.49 10.06 -8.09
N THR A 90 3.62 11.04 -7.80
CA THR A 90 3.58 12.33 -8.52
C THR A 90 4.91 13.09 -8.42
N LEU A 91 5.52 13.13 -7.23
CA LEU A 91 6.82 13.78 -7.02
C LEU A 91 7.95 13.07 -7.78
N VAL A 92 7.94 11.74 -7.81
CA VAL A 92 8.91 10.94 -8.55
C VAL A 92 8.76 11.12 -10.05
N GLU A 93 7.53 11.07 -10.57
CA GLU A 93 7.23 11.23 -12.00
C GLU A 93 7.60 12.63 -12.52
N SER A 94 7.41 13.65 -11.69
CA SER A 94 7.81 15.04 -12.00
C SER A 94 9.31 15.32 -11.82
N GLY A 95 10.08 14.36 -11.29
CA GLY A 95 11.50 14.55 -11.00
C GLY A 95 11.76 15.58 -9.90
N SER A 96 10.83 15.74 -8.95
CA SER A 96 10.95 16.73 -7.89
C SER A 96 12.17 16.47 -7.00
N PRO A 97 12.98 17.51 -6.69
CA PRO A 97 14.09 17.38 -5.75
C PRO A 97 13.63 17.02 -4.33
N ARG A 98 12.33 17.14 -4.02
CA ARG A 98 11.73 16.84 -2.72
C ARG A 98 11.18 15.43 -2.58
N ALA A 99 11.27 14.58 -3.62
CA ALA A 99 10.75 13.22 -3.56
C ALA A 99 11.40 12.39 -2.44
N ALA A 100 12.71 12.53 -2.23
CA ALA A 100 13.44 11.84 -1.16
C ALA A 100 13.01 12.30 0.23
N ASP A 101 12.89 13.62 0.44
CA ASP A 101 12.45 14.21 1.70
C ASP A 101 11.02 13.75 2.03
N TYR A 102 10.12 13.73 1.05
CA TYR A 102 8.74 13.29 1.23
C TYR A 102 8.65 11.80 1.58
N ALA A 103 9.46 10.96 0.92
CA ALA A 103 9.55 9.55 1.27
C ALA A 103 10.08 9.33 2.69
N GLN A 104 11.07 10.12 3.14
CA GLN A 104 11.57 10.06 4.51
C GLN A 104 10.49 10.48 5.52
N ALA A 105 9.74 11.55 5.25
CA ALA A 105 8.63 11.96 6.11
C ALA A 105 7.55 10.86 6.21
N LEU A 106 7.25 10.14 5.12
CA LEU A 106 6.36 8.97 5.17
C LEU A 106 6.92 7.83 6.04
N THR A 107 8.25 7.67 6.16
CA THR A 107 8.83 6.68 7.08
C THR A 107 8.64 7.06 8.55
N GLU A 108 8.63 8.35 8.87
CA GLU A 108 8.31 8.83 10.22
C GLU A 108 6.83 8.58 10.55
N VAL A 109 5.93 8.78 9.58
CA VAL A 109 4.50 8.40 9.75
C VAL A 109 4.36 6.89 9.98
N ALA A 110 5.11 6.06 9.25
CA ALA A 110 5.09 4.61 9.45
C ALA A 110 5.62 4.20 10.84
N SER A 111 6.64 4.89 11.34
CA SER A 111 7.17 4.71 12.70
C SER A 111 6.13 5.11 13.76
N ALA A 112 5.51 6.28 13.63
CA ALA A 112 4.46 6.72 14.54
C ALA A 112 3.25 5.77 14.54
N ALA A 113 2.89 5.22 13.38
CA ALA A 113 1.76 4.30 13.25
C ALA A 113 1.90 3.05 14.13
N VAL A 114 3.11 2.51 14.30
CA VAL A 114 3.34 1.34 15.16
C VAL A 114 3.25 1.66 16.65
N MET A 115 3.23 2.93 17.03
CA MET A 115 3.10 3.39 18.42
C MET A 115 1.64 3.61 18.85
N LEU A 116 0.67 3.63 17.91
CA LEU A 116 -0.74 3.95 18.19
C LEU A 116 -1.46 2.95 19.10
N GLY A 117 -0.82 1.84 19.44
CA GLY A 117 -1.27 0.88 20.43
C GLY A 117 -0.18 -0.14 20.73
N THR A 118 -0.55 -1.32 21.22
CA THR A 118 0.42 -2.39 21.49
C THR A 118 0.68 -3.18 20.23
N ALA A 119 1.61 -2.70 19.39
CA ALA A 119 1.90 -3.34 18.12
C ALA A 119 2.53 -4.73 18.30
N PRO A 120 1.98 -5.78 17.65
CA PRO A 120 2.66 -7.06 17.56
C PRO A 120 3.91 -6.95 16.66
N ILE A 121 4.90 -7.83 16.88
CA ILE A 121 6.20 -7.78 16.20
C ILE A 121 6.13 -7.71 14.67
N TRP A 122 5.12 -8.37 14.07
CA TRP A 122 4.96 -8.41 12.62
C TRP A 122 4.48 -7.06 12.04
N VAL A 123 3.79 -6.23 12.83
CA VAL A 123 3.40 -4.87 12.40
C VAL A 123 4.62 -3.98 12.26
N ILE A 124 5.60 -4.12 13.15
CA ILE A 124 6.89 -3.41 13.08
C ILE A 124 7.65 -3.82 11.81
N ALA A 125 7.69 -5.12 11.51
CA ALA A 125 8.30 -5.63 10.28
C ALA A 125 7.59 -5.11 9.02
N ASN A 126 6.26 -5.06 9.02
CA ASN A 126 5.47 -4.54 7.91
C ASN A 126 5.73 -3.04 7.69
N ALA A 127 5.72 -2.22 8.75
CA ALA A 127 6.06 -0.80 8.67
C ALA A 127 7.48 -0.59 8.11
N SER A 128 8.44 -1.42 8.54
CA SER A 128 9.81 -1.37 8.00
C SER A 128 9.87 -1.67 6.50
N ALA A 129 9.11 -2.68 6.04
CA ALA A 129 9.02 -3.02 4.62
C ALA A 129 8.36 -1.90 3.80
N THR A 130 7.30 -1.28 4.33
CA THR A 130 6.64 -0.12 3.71
C THR A 130 7.59 1.07 3.60
N SER A 131 8.32 1.42 4.67
CA SER A 131 9.32 2.48 4.65
C SER A 131 10.41 2.21 3.60
N ALA A 132 10.88 0.96 3.49
CA ALA A 132 11.83 0.59 2.45
C ALA A 132 11.27 0.76 1.03
N ALA A 133 9.98 0.47 0.82
CA ALA A 133 9.31 0.67 -0.47
C ALA A 133 9.24 2.16 -0.85
N TYR A 134 8.92 3.04 0.10
CA TYR A 134 8.90 4.49 -0.14
C TYR A 134 10.28 5.04 -0.49
N LEU A 135 11.29 4.68 0.31
CA LEU A 135 12.68 5.11 0.05
C LEU A 135 13.20 4.54 -1.27
N ALA A 136 12.82 3.32 -1.63
CA ALA A 136 13.19 2.73 -2.92
C ALA A 136 12.54 3.47 -4.10
N ALA A 137 11.28 3.88 -3.98
CA ALA A 137 10.57 4.61 -5.02
C ALA A 137 11.16 6.02 -5.26
N ALA A 138 11.64 6.69 -4.21
CA ALA A 138 12.23 8.03 -4.31
C ALA A 138 13.67 8.03 -4.83
N ARG A 139 14.34 6.87 -4.93
CA ARG A 139 15.70 6.81 -5.45
C ARG A 139 15.69 7.08 -6.96
N PRO A 140 16.59 7.94 -7.46
CA PRO A 140 16.77 8.12 -8.89
C PRO A 140 17.05 6.76 -9.53
N ALA A 141 16.39 6.48 -10.66
CA ALA A 141 16.71 5.32 -11.48
C ALA A 141 18.17 5.44 -11.93
N THR A 142 19.07 4.79 -11.20
CA THR A 142 20.46 4.71 -11.62
C THR A 142 20.46 3.78 -12.82
N ALA A 143 20.92 4.26 -13.98
CA ALA A 143 21.10 3.40 -15.14
C ALA A 143 21.85 2.14 -14.68
N PRO A 144 21.37 0.92 -15.03
CA PRO A 144 22.10 -0.27 -14.67
C PRO A 144 23.54 -0.12 -15.17
N PRO A 145 24.56 -0.51 -14.38
CA PRO A 145 25.92 -0.50 -14.88
C PRO A 145 25.92 -1.29 -16.18
N ALA A 146 26.42 -0.70 -17.26
CA ALA A 146 26.64 -1.41 -18.51
C ALA A 146 27.57 -2.59 -18.17
N VAL A 147 26.99 -3.78 -18.02
CA VAL A 147 27.76 -5.01 -17.88
C VAL A 147 28.58 -5.13 -19.17
N PRO A 148 29.93 -5.13 -19.11
CA PRO A 148 30.71 -5.48 -20.28
C PRO A 148 30.26 -6.87 -20.70
N ALA A 149 29.81 -7.02 -21.95
CA ALA A 149 29.50 -8.32 -22.50
C ALA A 149 30.77 -9.17 -22.37
N LEU A 150 30.77 -10.15 -21.45
CA LEU A 150 31.80 -11.17 -21.46
C LEU A 150 31.65 -11.95 -22.78
N PRO A 151 32.76 -12.22 -23.50
CA PRO A 151 32.71 -13.09 -24.66
C PRO A 151 32.14 -14.45 -24.24
N PRO A 152 31.37 -15.14 -25.09
CA PRO A 152 30.79 -16.44 -24.75
C PRO A 152 31.92 -17.40 -24.40
N HIS A 153 32.10 -17.67 -23.11
CA HIS A 153 32.89 -18.78 -22.65
C HIS A 153 32.15 -20.05 -23.05
N ALA A 154 32.71 -20.74 -24.05
CA ALA A 154 32.30 -22.08 -24.43
C ALA A 154 32.47 -22.97 -23.20
N PHE A 155 31.36 -23.26 -22.52
CA PHE A 155 31.33 -24.35 -21.56
C PHE A 155 31.60 -25.63 -22.35
N PRO A 156 32.62 -26.43 -21.98
CA PRO A 156 32.84 -27.71 -22.64
C PRO A 156 31.66 -28.62 -22.31
N THR A 157 30.90 -28.96 -23.34
CA THR A 157 29.87 -30.00 -23.32
C THR A 157 30.55 -31.32 -22.93
N PRO A 158 30.14 -32.02 -21.85
CA PRO A 158 30.63 -33.36 -21.61
C PRO A 158 30.08 -34.27 -22.71
N THR A 159 30.97 -34.72 -23.59
CA THR A 159 30.68 -35.74 -24.60
C THR A 159 30.44 -37.08 -23.89
N LEU A 160 29.18 -37.44 -23.65
CA LEU A 160 28.80 -38.81 -23.30
C LEU A 160 28.89 -39.68 -24.56
N THR A 161 30.10 -40.17 -24.84
CA THR A 161 30.34 -41.20 -25.86
C THR A 161 29.97 -42.56 -25.30
N GLY A 162 28.86 -43.10 -25.79
CA GLY A 162 28.78 -44.50 -26.22
C GLY A 162 28.32 -45.53 -25.19
N GLY A 163 27.09 -46.03 -25.38
CA GLY A 163 26.75 -47.41 -25.05
C GLY A 163 25.32 -47.60 -24.55
N MET A 164 24.37 -47.83 -25.47
CA MET A 164 23.41 -48.95 -25.42
C MET A 164 22.39 -48.81 -26.57
N PRO A 165 22.17 -49.86 -27.41
CA PRO A 165 21.20 -49.83 -28.49
C PRO A 165 19.84 -50.41 -28.05
N GLY A 166 18.73 -49.84 -28.54
CA GLY A 166 17.41 -50.46 -28.43
C GLY A 166 16.22 -49.50 -28.51
N SER A 167 15.74 -49.27 -29.73
CA SER A 167 14.54 -48.51 -30.15
C SER A 167 13.19 -49.04 -29.57
N PRO A 168 12.01 -48.58 -30.04
CA PRO A 168 11.36 -47.26 -29.93
C PRO A 168 9.85 -47.37 -29.54
N LEU A 169 9.15 -46.26 -29.18
CA LEU A 169 7.80 -45.88 -29.69
C LEU A 169 7.10 -44.76 -28.87
N GLY A 170 6.41 -43.86 -29.59
CA GLY A 170 5.34 -42.97 -29.11
C GLY A 170 5.82 -41.55 -28.81
N GLY A 171 5.64 -40.52 -29.66
CA GLY A 171 4.35 -40.07 -30.20
C GLY A 171 3.45 -39.65 -29.02
N ILE A 172 3.11 -38.39 -28.79
CA ILE A 172 2.15 -37.59 -29.57
C ILE A 172 2.33 -36.09 -29.27
N ARG A 173 1.83 -35.32 -30.25
CA ARG A 173 1.96 -33.91 -30.59
C ARG A 173 1.25 -32.91 -29.67
N ALA A 174 1.73 -31.68 -29.78
CA ALA A 174 1.04 -30.42 -29.51
C ALA A 174 -0.36 -30.35 -30.17
N GLY A 175 -1.28 -29.67 -29.48
CA GLY A 175 -2.57 -29.25 -30.00
C GLY A 175 -2.86 -27.84 -29.52
N ALA A 176 -2.90 -26.91 -30.46
CA ALA A 176 -3.41 -25.56 -30.32
C ALA A 176 -4.90 -25.51 -30.68
N ASP A 177 -5.47 -24.32 -30.48
CA ASP A 177 -6.75 -23.79 -30.98
C ASP A 177 -8.01 -23.98 -30.14
N GLY A 178 -8.75 -22.88 -30.00
CA GLY A 178 -10.18 -22.94 -29.70
C GLY A 178 -10.77 -21.70 -29.04
N ALA A 179 -11.17 -20.73 -29.85
CA ALA A 179 -11.86 -19.49 -29.51
C ALA A 179 -13.21 -19.64 -28.79
N GLY A 180 -13.69 -18.56 -28.16
CA GLY A 180 -15.10 -18.40 -27.82
C GLY A 180 -15.44 -17.21 -26.94
N SER A 181 -15.88 -16.11 -27.55
CA SER A 181 -16.88 -15.19 -26.97
C SER A 181 -18.07 -15.18 -27.92
N PRO A 182 -19.32 -15.04 -27.43
CA PRO A 182 -19.94 -13.71 -27.46
C PRO A 182 -20.88 -13.42 -26.27
N ALA A 183 -21.50 -12.25 -26.36
CA ALA A 183 -22.03 -11.40 -25.30
C ALA A 183 -23.54 -11.53 -24.99
N THR A 184 -23.95 -10.72 -24.00
CA THR A 184 -25.15 -9.85 -23.93
C THR A 184 -26.26 -10.23 -22.95
N GLY A 185 -26.68 -9.23 -22.16
CA GLY A 185 -28.01 -9.10 -21.54
C GLY A 185 -27.99 -9.03 -20.01
N ALA A 186 -28.73 -8.21 -19.28
CA ALA A 186 -29.42 -6.93 -19.48
C ALA A 186 -30.06 -6.60 -18.11
N ALA A 187 -30.09 -5.31 -17.76
CA ALA A 187 -31.10 -4.58 -16.98
C ALA A 187 -31.81 -5.22 -15.77
N GLY A 188 -31.80 -4.52 -14.63
CA GLY A 188 -32.78 -4.75 -13.57
C GLY A 188 -32.52 -4.01 -12.24
N ALA A 189 -32.77 -2.69 -12.20
CA ALA A 189 -33.29 -2.02 -11.02
C ALA A 189 -34.73 -1.57 -11.37
N PRO A 190 -35.71 -1.60 -10.45
CA PRO A 190 -35.85 -0.46 -9.53
C PRO A 190 -36.52 -0.74 -8.15
N ALA A 191 -36.48 0.33 -7.34
CA ALA A 191 -37.54 0.87 -6.47
C ALA A 191 -37.72 0.39 -5.03
N ALA A 192 -37.94 1.43 -4.21
CA ALA A 192 -38.15 1.50 -2.77
C ALA A 192 -39.55 1.03 -2.30
N THR A 193 -39.68 0.91 -0.97
CA THR A 193 -40.79 1.39 -0.09
C THR A 193 -41.23 0.33 0.91
N GLN A 194 -40.93 0.53 2.19
CA GLN A 194 -41.72 0.06 3.36
C GLN A 194 -41.63 1.22 4.38
N THR A 195 -42.55 2.17 4.35
CA THR A 195 -43.89 2.18 5.00
C THR A 195 -43.79 2.06 6.52
N ALA A 196 -44.14 3.18 7.15
CA ALA A 196 -44.30 3.39 8.59
C ALA A 196 -45.42 2.54 9.19
N GLU A 197 -45.29 2.21 10.48
CA GLU A 197 -46.38 1.75 11.33
C GLU A 197 -46.55 2.70 12.53
N PRO A 198 -47.78 3.13 12.87
CA PRO A 198 -48.07 4.08 13.92
C PRO A 198 -48.40 3.39 15.26
N GLY A 199 -47.96 3.98 16.38
CA GLY A 199 -48.33 3.53 17.72
C GLY A 199 -48.69 4.71 18.63
N ALA A 200 -49.96 5.14 18.58
CA ALA A 200 -50.54 6.08 19.53
C ALA A 200 -52.00 5.69 19.84
N THR A 201 -52.23 5.11 21.02
CA THR A 201 -53.44 5.13 21.86
C THR A 201 -53.12 4.28 23.10
N ALA A 202 -53.45 4.63 24.34
CA ALA A 202 -54.50 5.49 24.89
C ALA A 202 -54.02 6.20 26.16
#